data_AF-A0A4Y8KK86-F1
#
_entry.id   AF-A0A4Y8KK86-F1
#
_cell.length_a   1.000
_cell.length_b   1.000
_cell.length_c   1.000
_cell.angle_alpha   90.00
_cell.angle_beta   90.00
_cell.angle_gamma   90.00
#
_symmetry.space_group_name_H-M   'P 1'
#
loop_
_entity.id
_entity.type
_entity.pdbx_description
1 polymer ?
#
loop_
_entity_poly.entity_id
_entity_poly.type
_entity_poly.pdbx_seq_one_letter_code
_entity_poly.pdbx_strand_id
1 'polypeptide(L)'
;MDSMTQPAQETSFQELSYEQARDELIRVVNQLEQGSNTLEESLALWERGEALAQRCEAWLIGAKARLDAARAGQLGAADGGQSDGIK
;
A
#
# COMPACT_ATOMS: atom_id res chain seq x y z
N MET A 1 29.18 25.93 8.04
CA MET A 1 29.26 24.83 9.01
C MET A 1 27.87 24.68 9.59
N ASP A 2 27.04 23.71 9.26
CA ASP A 2 27.05 22.61 8.30
C ASP A 2 25.63 22.04 8.39
N SER A 3 24.86 22.02 7.31
CA SER A 3 23.84 20.99 7.09
C SER A 3 23.33 21.12 5.68
N MET A 4 23.92 20.27 4.85
CA MET A 4 23.55 20.00 3.48
C MET A 4 22.02 19.85 3.38
N THR A 5 21.42 20.66 2.52
CA THR A 5 20.25 20.22 1.75
C THR A 5 20.55 18.81 1.24
N GLN A 6 19.75 17.83 1.65
CA GLN A 6 19.93 16.43 1.29
C GLN A 6 18.87 16.09 0.22
N PRO A 7 19.17 16.20 -1.08
CA PRO A 7 18.23 15.87 -2.15
C PRO A 7 18.32 14.38 -2.53
N ALA A 8 18.08 13.46 -1.58
CA ALA A 8 18.28 12.04 -1.87
C ALA A 8 17.46 11.06 -1.00
N GLN A 9 16.21 11.38 -0.63
CA GLN A 9 15.27 10.35 -0.10
C GLN A 9 13.82 10.63 -0.50
N GLU A 10 13.55 11.17 -1.69
CA GLU A 10 12.24 11.03 -2.32
C GLU A 10 12.22 9.69 -3.06
N THR A 11 12.36 8.57 -2.34
CA THR A 11 11.86 7.30 -2.88
C THR A 11 10.40 7.54 -3.19
N SER A 12 10.08 7.62 -4.48
CA SER A 12 8.71 7.72 -4.97
C SER A 12 7.88 6.71 -4.19
N PHE A 13 6.94 7.19 -3.37
CA PHE A 13 6.11 6.32 -2.52
C PHE A 13 5.39 5.24 -3.36
N GLN A 14 5.27 5.49 -4.66
CA GLN A 14 4.70 4.57 -5.65
C GLN A 14 5.54 3.31 -5.90
N GLU A 15 6.80 3.26 -5.47
CA GLU A 15 7.69 2.11 -5.70
C GLU A 15 7.81 1.20 -4.47
N LEU A 16 7.29 1.63 -3.31
CA LEU A 16 7.39 0.86 -2.06
C LEU A 16 6.59 -0.45 -2.11
N SER A 17 7.15 -1.51 -1.53
CA SER A 17 6.37 -2.71 -1.18
C SER A 17 5.31 -2.36 -0.11
N TYR A 18 4.33 -3.25 0.08
CA TYR A 18 3.32 -3.06 1.12
C TYR A 18 3.95 -2.93 2.51
N GLU A 19 4.88 -3.84 2.86
CA GLU A 19 5.54 -3.86 4.16
C GLU A 19 6.39 -2.60 4.38
N GLN A 20 7.12 -2.16 3.35
CA GLN A 20 7.90 -0.93 3.40
C GLN A 20 7.00 0.30 3.60
N ALA A 21 5.90 0.41 2.84
CA ALA A 21 4.96 1.52 2.99
C ALA A 21 4.31 1.53 4.38
N ARG A 22 3.92 0.37 4.90
CA ARG A 22 3.36 0.21 6.24
C ARG A 22 4.36 0.62 7.33
N ASP A 23 5.60 0.14 7.23
CA ASP A 23 6.62 0.40 8.25
C ASP A 23 7.00 1.88 8.28
N GLU A 24 7.08 2.54 7.12
CA GLU A 24 7.24 3.98 7.03
C GLU A 24 6.04 4.74 7.60
N LEU A 25 4.81 4.29 7.34
CA LEU A 25 3.60 4.91 7.90
C LEU A 25 3.58 4.83 9.43
N ILE A 26 3.96 3.69 10.00
CA ILE A 26 4.09 3.53 11.45
C ILE A 26 5.09 4.53 12.03
N ARG A 27 6.23 4.75 11.36
CA ARG A 27 7.22 5.74 11.81
C ARG A 27 6.65 7.16 11.79
N VAL A 28 5.94 7.53 10.74
CA VAL A 28 5.29 8.84 10.62
C VAL A 28 4.26 9.05 11.72
N VAL A 29 3.39 8.07 11.96
CA VAL A 29 2.38 8.13 13.04
C VAL A 29 3.05 8.27 14.40
N ASN A 30 4.06 7.44 14.68
CA ASN A 30 4.81 7.52 15.94
C ASN A 30 5.44 8.90 16.14
N GLN A 31 5.91 9.55 15.07
CA GLN A 31 6.51 10.88 15.15
C GLN A 31 5.47 11.98 15.38
N LEU A 32 4.29 11.87 14.76
CA LEU A 32 3.16 12.77 15.03
C LEU A 32 2.68 12.65 16.48
N GLU A 33 2.56 11.42 17.00
CA GLU A 33 2.07 11.16 18.37
C GLU A 33 3.03 11.66 19.46
N GLN A 34 4.32 11.78 19.18
CA GLN A 34 5.29 12.35 20.12
C GLN A 34 5.03 13.83 20.40
N GLY A 35 4.37 14.57 19.50
CA GLY A 35 3.97 15.95 19.71
C GLY A 35 5.12 16.95 19.85
N SER A 36 6.35 16.58 19.50
CA SER A 36 7.54 17.44 19.60
C SER A 36 7.86 18.22 18.33
N ASN A 37 7.07 18.05 17.27
CA ASN A 37 7.29 18.70 15.98
C ASN A 37 6.67 20.10 15.95
N THR A 38 7.22 20.98 15.13
CA THR A 38 6.60 22.25 14.74
C THR A 38 5.32 22.01 13.91
N LEU A 39 4.55 23.06 13.67
CA LEU A 39 3.33 22.96 12.85
C LEU A 39 3.68 22.54 11.42
N GLU A 40 4.68 23.16 10.82
CA GLU A 40 5.15 22.89 9.47
C GLU A 40 5.62 21.44 9.31
N GLU A 41 6.40 20.93 10.27
CA GLU A 41 6.83 19.53 10.31
C GLU A 41 5.64 18.58 10.50
N SER A 42 4.67 18.93 11.36
CA SER A 42 3.47 18.13 11.57
C SER A 42 2.62 18.01 10.30
N LEU A 43 2.51 19.09 9.52
CA LEU A 43 1.83 19.09 8.23
C LEU A 43 2.57 18.21 7.21
N ALA A 44 3.89 18.35 7.10
CA ALA A 44 4.69 17.53 6.20
C ALA A 44 4.61 16.03 6.54
N LEU A 45 4.63 15.69 7.84
CA LEU A 45 4.45 14.32 8.31
C LEU A 45 3.05 13.80 7.97
N TRP A 46 2.00 14.61 8.15
CA TRP A 46 0.64 14.23 7.78
C TRP A 46 0.50 13.95 6.28
N GLU A 47 1.00 14.84 5.41
CA GLU A 47 0.94 14.65 3.95
C GLU A 47 1.68 13.38 3.51
N ARG A 48 2.85 13.12 4.11
CA ARG A 48 3.59 11.87 3.89
C ARG A 48 2.80 10.65 4.37
N GLY A 49 2.15 10.74 5.53
CA GLY A 49 1.29 9.69 6.08
C GLY A 49 0.14 9.35 5.14
N GLU A 50 -0.54 10.35 4.58
CA GLU A 50 -1.62 10.18 3.61
C GLU A 50 -1.14 9.47 2.34
N ALA A 51 0.01 9.88 1.79
CA ALA A 51 0.57 9.23 0.61
C ALA A 51 0.92 7.76 0.85
N LEU A 52 1.46 7.43 2.03
CA LEU A 52 1.77 6.05 2.42
C LEU A 52 0.51 5.21 2.66
N ALA A 53 -0.53 5.80 3.24
CA ALA A 53 -1.82 5.14 3.43
C ALA A 53 -2.48 4.79 2.09
N GLN A 54 -2.51 5.72 1.14
CA GLN A 54 -3.00 5.48 -0.22
C GLN A 54 -2.24 4.37 -0.93
N ARG A 55 -0.90 4.33 -0.76
CA ARG A 55 -0.08 3.23 -1.31
C ARG A 55 -0.45 1.88 -0.70
N CYS A 56 -0.62 1.81 0.62
CA CYS A 56 -1.05 0.59 1.30
C CYS A 56 -2.42 0.12 0.79
N GLU A 57 -3.38 1.05 0.64
CA GLU A 57 -4.71 0.76 0.12
C GLU A 57 -4.66 0.19 -1.31
N ALA A 58 -3.87 0.82 -2.20
CA ALA A 58 -3.71 0.34 -3.58
C ALA A 58 -3.20 -1.11 -3.63
N TRP A 59 -2.25 -1.48 -2.76
CA TRP A 59 -1.77 -2.85 -2.62
C TRP A 59 -2.88 -3.81 -2.19
N LEU A 60 -3.67 -3.46 -1.18
CA LEU A 60 -4.74 -4.29 -0.65
C LEU A 60 -5.88 -4.49 -1.66
N ILE A 61 -6.27 -3.43 -2.38
CA ILE A 61 -7.25 -3.51 -3.46
C ILE A 61 -6.75 -4.45 -4.56
N GLY A 62 -5.49 -4.29 -5.00
CA GLY A 62 -4.90 -5.16 -6.01
C GLY A 62 -4.82 -6.62 -5.58
N ALA A 63 -4.45 -6.89 -4.33
CA ALA A 63 -4.41 -8.24 -3.78
C ALA A 63 -5.81 -8.89 -3.75
N LYS A 64 -6.82 -8.12 -3.31
CA LYS A 64 -8.22 -8.58 -3.31
C LYS A 64 -8.71 -8.94 -4.72
N ALA A 65 -8.46 -8.07 -5.70
CA ALA A 65 -8.86 -8.31 -7.08
C ALA A 65 -8.26 -9.61 -7.65
N ARG A 66 -6.98 -9.90 -7.35
CA ARG A 66 -6.32 -11.15 -7.75
C ARG A 66 -6.97 -12.38 -7.11
N LEU A 67 -7.32 -12.29 -5.83
CA LEU A 67 -8.01 -13.38 -5.10
C LEU A 67 -9.40 -13.65 -5.67
N ASP A 68 -10.16 -12.59 -5.96
CA ASP A 68 -11.50 -12.72 -6.52
C ASP A 68 -11.46 -13.33 -7.93
N ALA A 69 -10.50 -12.93 -8.77
CA ALA A 69 -10.28 -13.54 -10.08
C ALA A 69 -9.91 -15.03 -10.00
N ALA A 70 -9.02 -15.41 -9.05
CA ALA A 70 -8.65 -16.80 -8.85
C ALA A 70 -9.84 -17.68 -8.41
N ARG A 71 -10.72 -17.14 -7.56
CA ARG A 71 -11.96 -17.83 -7.12
C ARG A 71 -12.96 -17.99 -8.26
N ALA A 72 -13.16 -16.95 -9.07
CA ALA A 72 -14.05 -17.02 -10.23
C ALA A 72 -13.59 -18.07 -11.25
N GLY A 73 -12.27 -18.15 -11.51
CA GLY A 73 -11.70 -19.17 -12.39
C GLY A 73 -11.92 -20.60 -11.90
N GLN A 74 -11.88 -20.84 -10.58
CA GLN A 74 -12.17 -22.15 -9.99
C GLN A 74 -13.65 -22.54 -10.15
N LEU A 75 -14.57 -21.59 -9.99
CA LEU A 75 -16.00 -21.84 -10.18
C LEU A 75 -16.35 -22.13 -11.65
N GLY A 76 -15.76 -21.38 -12.59
CA GLY A 76 -15.96 -21.62 -14.03
C GLY A 76 -15.38 -22.96 -14.52
N ALA A 77 -14.33 -23.48 -13.86
CA ALA A 77 -13.79 -24.80 -14.16
C ALA A 77 -14.65 -25.95 -13.63
N ALA A 78 -15.42 -25.74 -12.54
CA ALA A 78 -16.27 -26.77 -11.95
C ALA A 78 -17.61 -26.97 -12.69
N ASP A 79 -18.10 -25.94 -13.39
CA ASP A 79 -19.39 -25.98 -14.11
C ASP A 79 -19.26 -26.57 -15.54
N GLY A 80 -18.05 -26.61 -16.11
CA GLY A 80 -17.79 -27.10 -17.47
C GLY A 80 -17.66 -28.62 -17.63
N GLY A 81 -17.96 -29.42 -16.60
CA GLY A 81 -17.63 -30.84 -16.53
C GLY A 81 -18.75 -31.86 -16.79
N GLN A 82 -20.00 -31.45 -17.04
CA GLN A 82 -21.12 -32.40 -17.19
C GLN A 82 -21.95 -32.14 -18.46
N SER A 83 -21.36 -32.40 -19.62
CA SER A 83 -22.11 -32.61 -20.85
C SER A 83 -21.34 -33.51 -21.80
N ASP A 84 -21.23 -34.81 -21.47
CA ASP A 84 -20.88 -35.79 -22.50
C ASP A 84 -21.62 -37.12 -22.27
N GLY A 85 -22.44 -37.49 -23.26
CA GLY A 85 -22.75 -38.88 -23.57
C GLY A 85 -23.97 -39.56 -22.90
N ILE A 86 -25.19 -39.09 -23.13
CA ILE A 86 -26.36 -39.99 -23.22
C ILE A 86 -26.85 -39.99 -24.67
N LYS A 87 -26.46 -41.02 -25.41
CA LYS A 87 -27.23 -41.58 -26.52
C LYS A 87 -26.82 -43.03 -26.76
#